data_AF-A0A7W5H9W8-F1
#
_entry.id   AF-A0A7W5H9W8-F1
#
_cell.length_a   1.000
_cell.length_b   1.000
_cell.length_c   1.000
_cell.angle_alpha   90.00
_cell.angle_beta   90.00
_cell.angle_gamma   90.00
#
_symmetry.space_group_name_H-M   'P 1'
#
loop_
_entity.id
_entity.type
_entity.pdbx_description
1 polymer ?
#
loop_
_entity_poly.entity_id
_entity_poly.type
_entity_poly.pdbx_seq_one_letter_code
_entity_poly.pdbx_strand_id
1 'polypeptide(L)'
;MTPFASNVADKRFAFLISTMIDSRLIWYKHYYLWADDLIASLPSVPQWVLQIATIKYYPDAVAEINRFVHSEPFEQLGNTDDERVACLFLQHRMGALSWATFLDAAGRFIDASGGGHIDCEFFFCMLNDIEDANYGSELESQQVQRVYAEFASEIESVGAIFSVFHDYFRRYVSANSDA
;
A
#
# COMPACT_ATOMS: atom_id res chain seq x y z
N MET A 1 19.35 11.07 8.26
CA MET A 1 18.35 11.86 7.51
C MET A 1 17.04 11.10 7.59
N THR A 2 15.95 11.74 8.01
CA THR A 2 14.64 11.07 8.15
C THR A 2 14.14 10.66 6.76
N PRO A 3 13.81 9.38 6.53
CA PRO A 3 13.31 8.92 5.24
C PRO A 3 12.07 9.71 4.79
N PHE A 4 12.02 10.03 3.49
CA PHE A 4 10.91 10.73 2.82
C PHE A 4 10.64 12.17 3.30
N ALA A 5 11.53 12.77 4.08
CA ALA A 5 11.39 14.14 4.56
C ALA A 5 11.20 15.19 3.44
N SER A 6 11.79 14.97 2.26
CA SER A 6 11.59 15.82 1.07
C SER A 6 10.29 15.54 0.32
N ASN A 7 9.64 14.41 0.57
CA ASN A 7 8.49 13.92 -0.19
C ASN A 7 7.15 14.16 0.52
N VAL A 8 7.13 14.49 1.81
CA VAL A 8 5.87 14.65 2.56
C VAL A 8 4.99 15.80 2.06
N ALA A 9 5.56 16.77 1.35
CA ALA A 9 4.83 17.85 0.70
C ALA A 9 4.32 17.49 -0.71
N ASP A 10 4.73 16.34 -1.25
CA ASP A 10 4.33 15.84 -2.56
C ASP A 10 2.99 15.08 -2.44
N LYS A 11 1.99 15.51 -3.21
CA LYS A 11 0.64 14.92 -3.19
C LYS A 11 0.61 13.52 -3.78
N ARG A 12 1.47 13.18 -4.75
CA ARG A 12 1.57 11.83 -5.30
C ARG A 12 2.16 10.87 -4.28
N PHE A 13 3.17 11.31 -3.53
CA PHE A 13 3.71 10.53 -2.43
C PHE A 13 2.65 10.32 -1.33
N ALA A 14 1.95 11.38 -0.91
CA ALA A 14 0.86 11.26 0.04
C ALA A 14 -0.25 10.31 -0.45
N PHE A 15 -0.62 10.39 -1.74
CA PHE A 15 -1.62 9.48 -2.31
C PHE A 15 -1.16 8.03 -2.27
N LEU A 16 0.13 7.77 -2.53
CA LEU A 16 0.70 6.43 -2.39
C LEU A 16 0.66 5.91 -0.96
N ILE A 17 1.00 6.75 0.04
CA ILE A 17 0.87 6.38 1.46
C ILE A 17 -0.59 6.07 1.81
N SER A 18 -1.54 6.86 1.30
CA SER A 18 -2.98 6.60 1.45
C SER A 18 -3.35 5.22 0.89
N THR A 19 -2.90 4.89 -0.32
CA THR A 19 -3.12 3.58 -0.96
C THR A 19 -2.50 2.42 -0.17
N MET A 20 -1.30 2.59 0.40
CA MET A 20 -0.67 1.58 1.25
C MET A 20 -1.41 1.37 2.57
N ILE A 21 -2.02 2.41 3.16
CA ILE A 21 -2.83 2.30 4.38
C ILE A 21 -4.18 1.65 4.06
N ASP A 22 -4.83 2.07 2.99
CA ASP A 22 -6.16 1.59 2.59
C ASP A 22 -6.13 0.11 2.19
N SER A 23 -5.09 -0.31 1.47
CA SER A 23 -4.82 -1.73 1.17
C SER A 23 -4.38 -2.53 2.40
N ARG A 24 -4.13 -1.89 3.55
CA ARG A 24 -3.61 -2.48 4.79
C ARG A 24 -2.19 -3.01 4.71
N LEU A 25 -1.42 -2.64 3.69
CA LEU A 25 0.00 -2.99 3.62
C LEU A 25 0.76 -2.37 4.79
N ILE A 26 0.42 -1.14 5.14
CA ILE A 26 0.88 -0.46 6.37
C ILE A 26 -0.31 -0.04 7.23
N TRP A 27 -0.06 0.16 8.53
CA TRP A 27 -1.08 0.60 9.49
C TRP A 27 -0.43 1.42 10.61
N TYR A 28 -1.20 1.88 11.61
CA TYR A 28 -0.72 2.75 12.69
C TYR A 28 0.67 2.42 13.26
N LYS A 29 0.92 1.17 13.64
CA LYS A 29 2.22 0.68 14.15
C LYS A 29 3.40 0.86 13.19
N HIS A 30 3.14 1.00 11.89
CA HIS A 30 4.15 1.27 10.86
C HIS A 30 4.43 2.77 10.74
N TYR A 31 3.39 3.60 10.62
CA TYR A 31 3.57 5.02 10.33
C TYR A 31 3.69 5.92 11.55
N TYR A 32 3.30 5.47 12.76
CA TYR A 32 3.33 6.28 13.98
C TYR A 32 4.74 6.81 14.28
N LEU A 33 5.73 5.92 14.40
CA LEU A 33 7.11 6.32 14.69
C LEU A 33 7.76 7.09 13.54
N TRP A 34 7.32 6.83 12.29
CA TRP A 34 7.78 7.59 11.13
C TRP A 34 7.28 9.03 11.16
N ALA A 35 6.00 9.23 11.50
CA ALA A 35 5.42 10.56 11.67
C ALA A 35 6.09 11.31 12.83
N ASP A 36 6.32 10.65 13.98
CA ASP A 36 7.03 11.24 15.12
C ASP A 36 8.45 11.68 14.74
N ASP A 37 9.21 10.84 14.02
CA ASP A 37 10.57 11.18 13.57
C ASP A 37 10.55 12.38 12.59
N LEU A 38 9.54 12.49 11.72
CA LEU A 38 9.38 13.66 10.83
C LEU A 38 9.05 14.94 11.60
N ILE A 39 8.14 14.86 12.58
CA ILE A 39 7.74 15.98 13.44
C ILE A 39 8.93 16.52 14.23
N ALA A 40 9.79 15.63 14.74
CA ALA A 40 10.99 16.01 15.48
C ALA A 40 12.09 16.61 14.58
N SER A 41 12.17 16.21 13.31
CA SER A 41 13.31 16.51 12.44
C SER A 41 13.09 17.67 11.48
N LEU A 42 11.84 18.01 11.15
CA LEU A 42 11.51 19.05 10.19
C LEU A 42 11.09 20.34 10.91
N PRO A 43 11.56 21.52 10.46
CA PRO A 43 11.16 22.81 11.03
C PRO A 43 9.68 23.15 10.74
N SER A 44 9.12 22.56 9.68
CA SER A 44 7.71 22.69 9.29
C SER A 44 7.25 21.39 8.66
N VAL A 45 6.17 20.80 9.18
CA VAL A 45 5.63 19.52 8.74
C VAL A 45 4.24 19.71 8.14
N PRO A 46 3.92 19.07 7.01
CA PRO A 46 2.58 19.11 6.44
C PRO A 46 1.52 18.64 7.44
N GLN A 47 0.37 19.32 7.45
CA GLN A 47 -0.69 19.08 8.43
C GLN A 47 -1.13 17.60 8.46
N TRP A 48 -1.19 16.93 7.30
CA TRP A 48 -1.63 15.53 7.24
C TRP A 48 -0.70 14.61 8.04
N VAL A 49 0.62 14.85 8.06
CA VAL A 49 1.59 14.07 8.84
C VAL A 49 1.34 14.24 10.34
N LEU A 50 1.07 15.48 10.78
CA LEU A 50 0.72 15.79 12.18
C LEU A 50 -0.54 15.03 12.61
N GLN A 51 -1.54 14.96 11.74
CA GLN A 51 -2.81 14.31 12.06
C GLN A 51 -2.66 12.79 12.13
N ILE A 52 -2.04 12.15 11.12
CA ILE A 52 -1.91 10.69 11.10
C ILE A 52 -1.06 10.15 12.26
N ALA A 53 -0.15 10.95 12.83
CA ALA A 53 0.60 10.56 14.03
C ALA A 53 -0.33 10.18 15.21
N THR A 54 -1.56 10.68 15.23
CA THR A 54 -2.53 10.45 16.31
C THR A 54 -3.67 9.49 15.93
N ILE A 55 -3.88 9.23 14.64
CA ILE A 55 -5.03 8.46 14.15
C ILE A 55 -4.67 6.97 14.14
N LYS A 56 -5.42 6.15 14.87
CA LYS A 56 -5.24 4.67 14.88
C LYS A 56 -6.14 3.95 13.90
N TYR A 57 -7.33 4.48 13.66
CA TYR A 57 -8.32 3.87 12.79
C TYR A 57 -7.98 4.20 11.33
N TYR A 58 -7.73 3.18 10.53
CA TYR A 58 -7.18 3.37 9.19
C TYR A 58 -8.05 4.19 8.23
N PRO A 59 -9.40 4.12 8.21
CA PRO A 59 -10.18 4.90 7.25
C PRO A 59 -10.09 6.39 7.56
N ASP A 60 -9.98 6.74 8.84
CA ASP A 60 -9.78 8.12 9.26
C ASP A 60 -8.41 8.64 8.79
N ALA A 61 -7.37 7.79 8.87
CA ALA A 61 -6.04 8.15 8.37
C ALA A 61 -6.04 8.33 6.85
N VAL A 62 -6.70 7.42 6.11
CA VAL A 62 -6.90 7.53 4.65
C VAL A 62 -7.67 8.80 4.30
N ALA A 63 -8.76 9.09 5.01
CA ALA A 63 -9.57 10.29 4.79
C ALA A 63 -8.79 11.58 5.04
N GLU A 64 -7.93 11.61 6.06
CA GLU A 64 -7.07 12.75 6.37
C GLU A 64 -6.03 12.99 5.28
N ILE A 65 -5.34 11.94 4.84
CA ILE A 65 -4.35 12.05 3.76
C ILE A 65 -5.05 12.48 2.47
N ASN A 66 -6.20 11.88 2.14
CA ASN A 66 -6.96 12.23 0.95
C ASN A 66 -7.45 13.69 0.97
N ARG A 67 -7.71 14.27 2.15
CA ARG A 67 -8.03 15.70 2.26
C ARG A 67 -6.86 16.58 1.80
N PHE A 68 -5.62 16.20 2.10
CA PHE A 68 -4.43 16.89 1.60
C PHE A 68 -4.20 16.64 0.11
N VAL A 69 -4.28 15.38 -0.30
CA VAL A 69 -4.10 14.95 -1.71
C VAL A 69 -5.05 15.70 -2.64
N HIS A 70 -6.31 15.90 -2.23
CA HIS A 70 -7.31 16.63 -3.01
C HIS A 70 -7.52 18.08 -2.57
N SER A 71 -6.60 18.67 -1.79
CA SER A 71 -6.66 20.10 -1.46
C SER A 71 -6.18 20.96 -2.64
N GLU A 72 -6.31 22.28 -2.53
CA GLU A 72 -5.58 23.20 -3.40
C GLU A 72 -4.06 23.16 -3.11
N PRO A 73 -3.18 23.39 -4.11
CA PRO A 73 -3.48 23.45 -5.54
C PRO A 73 -3.84 22.05 -6.08
N PHE A 74 -4.89 21.94 -6.91
CA PHE A 74 -5.29 20.64 -7.44
C PHE A 74 -4.25 20.11 -8.45
N GLU A 75 -3.88 18.84 -8.31
CA GLU A 75 -2.88 18.18 -9.15
C GLU A 75 -3.49 16.94 -9.83
N GLN A 76 -3.02 16.62 -11.04
CA GLN A 76 -3.32 15.34 -11.67
C GLN A 76 -2.33 14.30 -11.17
N LEU A 77 -2.82 13.38 -10.33
CA LEU A 77 -1.98 12.44 -9.58
C LEU A 77 -1.77 11.10 -10.29
N GLY A 78 -2.33 10.95 -11.49
CA GLY A 78 -2.45 9.66 -12.16
C GLY A 78 -3.34 8.70 -11.37
N ASN A 79 -3.36 7.45 -11.80
CA ASN A 79 -4.03 6.38 -11.09
C ASN A 79 -3.06 5.71 -10.09
N THR A 80 -3.60 5.11 -9.02
CA THR A 80 -2.85 4.27 -8.07
C THR A 80 -3.32 2.82 -8.06
N ASP A 81 -4.07 2.41 -9.07
CA ASP A 81 -4.66 1.08 -9.11
C ASP A 81 -3.59 -0.02 -9.14
N ASP A 82 -2.57 0.18 -9.97
CA ASP A 82 -1.47 -0.76 -10.11
C ASP A 82 -0.62 -0.82 -8.83
N GLU A 83 -0.40 0.31 -8.15
CA GLU A 83 0.22 0.30 -6.82
C GLU A 83 -0.65 -0.38 -5.76
N ARG A 84 -1.98 -0.33 -5.89
CA ARG A 84 -2.87 -1.06 -4.99
C ARG A 84 -2.77 -2.57 -5.24
N VAL A 85 -2.68 -3.01 -6.50
CA VAL A 85 -2.37 -4.41 -6.86
C VAL A 85 -1.02 -4.81 -6.26
N ALA A 86 0.01 -3.97 -6.42
CA ALA A 86 1.32 -4.20 -5.82
C ALA A 86 1.24 -4.33 -4.29
N CYS A 87 0.43 -3.52 -3.62
CA CYS A 87 0.21 -3.63 -2.17
C CYS A 87 -0.40 -4.98 -1.78
N LEU A 88 -1.46 -5.42 -2.47
CA LEU A 88 -2.10 -6.71 -2.24
C LEU A 88 -1.14 -7.88 -2.52
N PHE A 89 -0.32 -7.76 -3.56
CA PHE A 89 0.68 -8.76 -3.92
C PHE A 89 1.75 -8.89 -2.83
N LEU A 90 2.24 -7.77 -2.29
CA LEU A 90 3.18 -7.77 -1.17
C LEU A 90 2.57 -8.39 0.08
N GLN A 91 1.28 -8.17 0.36
CA GLN A 91 0.58 -8.84 1.46
C GLN A 91 0.51 -10.35 1.26
N HIS A 92 0.19 -10.82 0.05
CA HIS A 92 0.23 -12.24 -0.28
C HIS A 92 1.63 -12.82 -0.05
N ARG A 93 2.69 -12.14 -0.52
CA ARG A 93 4.08 -12.56 -0.29
C ARG A 93 4.48 -12.65 1.18
N MET A 94 3.87 -11.85 2.04
CA MET A 94 4.08 -11.91 3.50
C MET A 94 3.22 -12.97 4.19
N GLY A 95 2.37 -13.70 3.44
CA GLY A 95 1.42 -14.67 3.98
C GLY A 95 0.21 -14.05 4.68
N ALA A 96 -0.02 -12.74 4.50
CA ALA A 96 -1.18 -12.05 5.08
C ALA A 96 -2.46 -12.27 4.26
N LEU A 97 -2.33 -12.65 2.99
CA LEU A 97 -3.43 -12.97 2.08
C LEU A 97 -3.18 -14.28 1.35
N SER A 98 -4.24 -15.07 1.15
CA SER A 98 -4.19 -16.21 0.23
C SER A 98 -4.17 -15.72 -1.23
N TRP A 99 -3.68 -16.55 -2.15
CA TRP A 99 -3.66 -16.20 -3.57
C TRP A 99 -5.05 -15.92 -4.15
N ALA A 100 -6.04 -16.74 -3.80
CA ALA A 100 -7.43 -16.52 -4.23
C ALA A 100 -8.01 -15.21 -3.70
N THR A 101 -7.72 -14.86 -2.44
CA THR A 101 -8.12 -13.57 -1.86
C THR A 101 -7.45 -12.39 -2.56
N PHE A 102 -6.17 -12.54 -2.94
CA PHE A 102 -5.45 -11.54 -3.74
C PHE A 102 -6.15 -11.33 -5.10
N LEU A 103 -6.45 -12.41 -5.83
CA LEU A 103 -7.07 -12.34 -7.15
C LEU A 103 -8.47 -11.70 -7.11
N ASP A 104 -9.33 -12.12 -6.17
CA ASP A 104 -10.68 -11.53 -6.01
C ASP A 104 -10.60 -10.03 -5.65
N ALA A 105 -9.72 -9.67 -4.70
CA ALA A 105 -9.58 -8.28 -4.28
C ALA A 105 -9.02 -7.38 -5.40
N ALA A 106 -8.00 -7.85 -6.13
CA ALA A 106 -7.41 -7.11 -7.24
C ALA A 106 -8.41 -6.94 -8.40
N GLY A 107 -9.13 -8.01 -8.77
CA GLY A 107 -10.15 -7.97 -9.83
C GLY A 107 -11.28 -7.01 -9.52
N ARG A 108 -11.88 -7.09 -8.32
CA ARG A 108 -12.95 -6.16 -7.90
C ARG A 108 -12.50 -4.71 -7.85
N PHE A 109 -11.26 -4.50 -7.43
CA PHE A 109 -10.74 -3.15 -7.28
C PHE A 109 -10.57 -2.47 -8.64
N ILE A 110 -9.96 -3.17 -9.61
CA ILE A 110 -9.81 -2.68 -10.99
C ILE A 110 -11.16 -2.50 -11.68
N ASP A 111 -12.11 -3.41 -11.46
CA ASP A 111 -13.47 -3.30 -12.01
C ASP A 111 -14.19 -2.02 -11.52
N ALA A 112 -14.02 -1.69 -10.24
CA ALA A 112 -14.66 -0.53 -9.63
C ALA A 112 -14.03 0.81 -10.05
N SER A 113 -12.72 0.84 -10.30
CA SER A 113 -11.99 2.06 -10.69
C SER A 113 -12.00 2.30 -12.21
N GLY A 114 -12.04 1.22 -13.00
CA GLY A 114 -11.98 1.25 -14.47
C GLY A 114 -10.69 1.86 -15.03
N GLY A 115 -9.62 1.95 -14.23
CA GLY A 115 -8.42 2.72 -14.57
C GLY A 115 -7.09 1.97 -14.50
N GLY A 116 -7.07 0.68 -14.16
CA GLY A 116 -5.86 -0.14 -14.20
C GLY A 116 -5.32 -0.29 -15.63
N HIS A 117 -4.03 -0.58 -15.78
CA HIS A 117 -3.48 -0.87 -17.12
C HIS A 117 -3.92 -2.22 -17.68
N ILE A 118 -4.49 -3.07 -16.83
CA ILE A 118 -5.07 -4.37 -17.19
C ILE A 118 -6.53 -4.40 -16.77
N ASP A 119 -7.35 -5.10 -17.56
CA ASP A 119 -8.74 -5.37 -17.25
C ASP A 119 -8.89 -6.33 -16.05
N CYS A 120 -9.99 -6.19 -15.32
CA CYS A 120 -10.32 -7.04 -14.17
C CYS A 120 -10.40 -8.54 -14.54
N GLU A 121 -10.72 -8.85 -15.81
CA GLU A 121 -10.75 -10.20 -16.36
C GLU A 121 -9.42 -10.95 -16.18
N PHE A 122 -8.28 -10.25 -16.18
CA PHE A 122 -6.98 -10.87 -15.95
C PHE A 122 -6.94 -11.60 -14.60
N PHE A 123 -7.47 -10.97 -13.55
CA PHE A 123 -7.51 -11.55 -12.21
C PHE A 123 -8.62 -12.58 -12.06
N PHE A 124 -9.82 -12.30 -12.59
CA PHE A 124 -10.96 -13.21 -12.48
C PHE A 124 -10.76 -14.51 -13.27
N CYS A 125 -10.12 -14.46 -14.44
CA CYS A 125 -9.75 -15.68 -15.17
C CYS A 125 -8.79 -16.55 -14.35
N MET A 126 -7.74 -15.94 -13.76
CA MET A 126 -6.81 -16.68 -12.90
C MET A 126 -7.49 -17.25 -11.65
N LEU A 127 -8.49 -16.55 -11.11
CA LEU A 127 -9.27 -17.02 -9.96
C LEU A 127 -10.08 -18.26 -10.31
N ASN A 128 -10.77 -18.25 -11.45
CA ASN A 128 -11.49 -19.42 -11.93
C ASN A 128 -10.55 -20.61 -12.16
N ASP A 129 -9.39 -20.36 -12.79
CA ASP A 129 -8.41 -21.42 -13.08
C ASP A 129 -7.89 -22.08 -11.78
N ILE A 130 -7.60 -21.28 -10.74
CA ILE A 130 -7.07 -21.82 -9.48
C ILE A 130 -8.14 -22.55 -8.67
N GLU A 131 -9.40 -22.11 -8.75
CA GLU A 131 -10.55 -22.79 -8.14
C GLU A 131 -10.80 -24.15 -8.82
N ASP A 132 -10.80 -24.20 -10.15
CA ASP A 132 -10.96 -25.42 -10.94
C ASP A 132 -9.82 -26.43 -10.69
N ALA A 133 -8.60 -25.93 -10.45
CA ALA A 133 -7.45 -26.74 -10.09
C ALA A 133 -7.42 -27.17 -8.61
N ASN A 134 -8.46 -26.85 -7.81
CA ASN A 134 -8.50 -27.09 -6.36
C ASN A 134 -7.29 -26.52 -5.62
N TYR A 135 -6.88 -25.30 -5.96
CA TYR A 135 -5.78 -24.57 -5.31
C TYR A 135 -4.42 -25.27 -5.44
N GLY A 136 -4.13 -25.78 -6.65
CA GLY A 136 -2.86 -26.43 -6.96
C GLY A 136 -1.67 -25.48 -6.87
N SER A 137 -0.70 -25.81 -6.00
CA SER A 137 0.50 -25.00 -5.76
C SER A 137 1.37 -24.71 -7.00
N GLU A 138 1.37 -25.61 -7.98
CA GLU A 138 2.11 -25.40 -9.24
C GLU A 138 1.46 -24.29 -10.09
N LEU A 139 0.12 -24.30 -10.21
CA LEU A 139 -0.61 -23.28 -10.94
C LEU A 139 -0.52 -21.92 -10.22
N GLU A 140 -0.66 -21.91 -8.90
CA GLU A 140 -0.44 -20.70 -8.09
C GLU A 140 0.95 -20.13 -8.35
N SER A 141 2.00 -20.96 -8.33
CA SER A 141 3.37 -20.51 -8.59
C SER A 141 3.51 -19.89 -9.98
N GLN A 142 2.89 -20.46 -11.01
CA GLN A 142 2.90 -19.91 -12.38
C GLN A 142 2.17 -18.56 -12.46
N GLN A 143 0.99 -18.46 -11.85
CA GLN A 143 0.19 -17.22 -11.82
C GLN A 143 0.90 -16.12 -11.02
N VAL A 144 1.53 -16.45 -9.90
CA VAL A 144 2.37 -15.51 -9.12
C VAL A 144 3.49 -14.92 -9.96
N GLN A 145 4.21 -15.75 -10.74
CA GLN A 145 5.27 -15.26 -11.63
C GLN A 145 4.71 -14.36 -12.74
N ARG A 146 3.54 -14.71 -13.29
CA ARG A 146 2.88 -13.90 -14.32
C ARG A 146 2.48 -12.52 -13.78
N VAL A 147 1.85 -12.46 -12.62
CA VAL A 147 1.49 -11.19 -11.97
C VAL A 147 2.73 -10.38 -11.62
N TYR A 148 3.78 -11.02 -11.10
CA TYR A 148 5.03 -10.31 -10.82
C TYR A 148 5.64 -9.69 -12.09
N ALA A 149 5.70 -10.43 -13.19
CA ALA A 149 6.28 -9.95 -14.43
C ALA A 149 5.53 -8.72 -14.98
N GLU A 150 4.22 -8.69 -14.79
CA GLU A 150 3.35 -7.62 -15.28
C GLU A 150 3.42 -6.36 -14.40
N PHE A 151 3.42 -6.53 -13.07
CA PHE A 151 3.42 -5.43 -12.10
C PHE A 151 4.81 -5.18 -11.46
N ALA A 152 5.89 -5.62 -12.11
CA ALA A 152 7.23 -5.62 -11.52
C ALA A 152 7.66 -4.23 -11.03
N SER A 153 7.42 -3.22 -11.87
CA SER A 153 7.75 -1.81 -11.60
C SER A 153 7.07 -1.31 -10.32
N GLU A 154 5.77 -1.55 -10.19
CA GLU A 154 4.96 -1.07 -9.08
C GLU A 154 5.26 -1.87 -7.81
N ILE A 155 5.45 -3.18 -7.93
CA ILE A 155 5.85 -4.05 -6.82
C ILE A 155 7.20 -3.63 -6.26
N GLU A 156 8.17 -3.32 -7.11
CA GLU A 156 9.50 -2.87 -6.69
C GLU A 156 9.45 -1.47 -6.05
N SER A 157 8.70 -0.54 -6.65
CA SER A 157 8.51 0.82 -6.14
C SER A 157 7.82 0.84 -4.77
N VAL A 158 6.67 0.17 -4.65
CA VAL A 158 5.93 0.05 -3.37
C VAL A 158 6.76 -0.72 -2.35
N GLY A 159 7.44 -1.79 -2.78
CA GLY A 159 8.30 -2.61 -1.92
C GLY A 159 9.45 -1.81 -1.31
N ALA A 160 10.06 -0.89 -2.07
CA ALA A 160 11.11 -0.01 -1.56
C ALA A 160 10.59 0.91 -0.44
N ILE A 161 9.40 1.50 -0.61
CA ILE A 161 8.78 2.34 0.43
C ILE A 161 8.38 1.50 1.64
N PHE A 162 7.76 0.34 1.41
CA PHE A 162 7.35 -0.58 2.46
C PHE A 162 8.51 -1.02 3.34
N SER A 163 9.70 -1.27 2.77
CA SER A 163 10.89 -1.68 3.53
C SER A 163 11.25 -0.69 4.65
N VAL A 164 11.09 0.61 4.40
CA VAL A 164 11.32 1.67 5.39
C VAL A 164 10.27 1.59 6.51
N PHE A 165 8.99 1.44 6.15
CA PHE A 165 7.90 1.31 7.13
C PHE A 165 8.00 0.01 7.95
N HIS A 166 8.54 -1.05 7.36
CA HIS A 166 8.79 -2.30 8.06
C HIS A 166 9.84 -2.13 9.16
N ASP A 167 10.88 -1.32 8.94
CA ASP A 167 11.86 -0.99 9.99
C ASP A 167 11.24 -0.19 11.13
N TYR A 168 10.34 0.76 10.82
CA TYR A 168 9.57 1.47 11.84
C TYR A 168 8.66 0.53 12.63
N PHE A 169 8.01 -0.42 11.97
CA PHE A 169 7.21 -1.44 12.64
C PHE A 169 8.05 -2.31 13.59
N ARG A 170 9.25 -2.73 13.18
CA ARG A 170 10.18 -3.47 14.05
C ARG A 170 10.58 -2.66 15.28
N ARG A 171 10.86 -1.37 15.12
CA ARG A 171 11.14 -0.44 16.24
C ARG A 171 9.93 -0.34 17.17
N TYR A 172 8.72 -0.20 16.62
CA TYR A 172 7.48 -0.13 17.38
C TYR A 172 7.25 -1.39 18.21
N VAL A 173 7.41 -2.58 17.62
CA VAL A 173 7.26 -3.85 18.34
C VAL A 173 8.29 -3.94 19.46
N SER A 174 9.57 -3.63 19.18
CA SER A 174 10.65 -3.72 20.18
C SER A 174 10.38 -2.80 21.37
N ALA A 175 10.00 -1.54 21.13
CA ALA A 175 9.70 -0.57 22.18
C ALA A 175 8.48 -0.93 23.05
N ASN A 176 7.56 -1.75 22.53
CA ASN A 176 6.36 -2.21 23.25
C ASN A 176 6.46 -3.67 23.73
N SER A 177 7.62 -4.33 23.57
CA SER A 177 7.87 -5.68 24.07
C SER A 177 8.51 -5.68 25.47
N ASP A 178 9.05 -4.53 25.89
CA ASP A 178 9.68 -4.31 27.19
C ASP A 178 8.72 -3.68 28.24
N ALA A 179 7.41 -3.69 27.96
CA ALA A 179 6.33 -3.21 28.83
C ALA A 179 5.40 -4.36 29.26
#